data_AF-A0AAW4BPT1-F1
#
_entry.id   AF-A0AAW4BPT1-F1
#
_cell.length_a   1.000
_cell.length_b   1.000
_cell.length_c   1.000
_cell.angle_alpha   90.00
_cell.angle_beta   90.00
_cell.angle_gamma   90.00
#
_symmetry.space_group_name_H-M   'P 1'
#
loop_
_entity.id
_entity.type
_entity.pdbx_description
1 polymer ?
#
loop_
_entity_poly.entity_id
_entity_poly.type
_entity_poly.pdbx_seq_one_letter_code
_entity_poly.pdbx_strand_id
1 'polypeptide(L)'
;QGKTATDTITVHSADGTPHQVTITVNGTNDSALIAGTTSGSVTEESKLHASGQLSISDLDSGQDHFQSTDIKGAYGSLHIDTDGLWTYDLDNSTVQALGDGDKLSETLTVNAADGTPHDIKVWVYGSNDAPVVSAEVVLTNGTEDTSIQLSTAELLANATDVDHNDLGQLS
;
A
#
# COMPACT_ATOMS: atom_id res chain seq x y z
N GLN A 1 -25.74 -6.08 7.43
CA GLN A 1 -27.20 -6.36 7.31
C GLN A 1 -27.95 -5.61 8.40
N GLY A 2 -28.80 -4.65 7.99
CA GLY A 2 -29.62 -3.87 8.91
C GLY A 2 -30.55 -4.73 9.78
N LYS A 3 -30.69 -4.36 11.06
CA LYS A 3 -31.55 -5.08 12.01
C LYS A 3 -33.02 -5.01 11.59
N THR A 4 -33.76 -6.10 11.83
CA THR A 4 -35.22 -6.11 11.70
C THR A 4 -35.85 -5.77 13.05
N ALA A 5 -36.81 -4.85 13.08
CA ALA A 5 -37.62 -4.56 14.25
C ALA A 5 -39.07 -4.98 14.00
N THR A 6 -39.70 -5.60 14.98
CA THR A 6 -41.10 -6.01 14.90
C THR A 6 -41.89 -5.29 16.00
N ASP A 7 -42.98 -4.64 15.61
CA ASP A 7 -43.94 -4.05 16.54
C ASP A 7 -45.30 -4.75 16.36
N THR A 8 -46.02 -4.97 17.45
CA THR A 8 -47.31 -5.70 17.43
C THR A 8 -48.37 -4.87 18.14
N ILE A 9 -49.34 -4.38 17.36
CA ILE A 9 -50.46 -3.60 17.87
C ILE A 9 -51.66 -4.53 18.04
N THR A 10 -52.22 -4.59 19.26
CA THR A 10 -53.47 -5.32 19.51
C THR A 10 -54.66 -4.37 19.40
N VAL A 11 -55.55 -4.64 18.45
CA VAL A 11 -56.83 -3.94 18.28
C VAL A 11 -57.98 -4.82 18.78
N HIS A 12 -59.10 -4.22 19.16
CA HIS A 12 -60.29 -4.96 19.60
C HIS A 12 -61.48 -4.60 18.69
N SER A 13 -62.28 -5.60 18.30
CA SER A 13 -63.59 -5.36 17.68
C SER A 13 -64.59 -4.80 18.69
N ALA A 14 -65.75 -4.33 18.20
CA ALA A 14 -66.80 -3.76 19.05
C ALA A 14 -67.33 -4.75 20.12
N ASP A 15 -67.16 -6.06 19.91
CA ASP A 15 -67.51 -7.12 20.86
C ASP A 15 -66.38 -7.49 21.84
N GLY A 16 -65.23 -6.83 21.75
CA GLY A 16 -64.07 -7.07 22.62
C GLY A 16 -63.11 -8.16 22.15
N THR A 17 -63.31 -8.76 20.96
CA THR A 17 -62.37 -9.77 20.43
C THR A 17 -61.05 -9.12 20.01
N PRO A 18 -59.88 -9.60 20.47
CA PRO A 18 -58.59 -9.03 20.09
C PRO A 18 -58.12 -9.52 18.72
N HIS A 19 -57.48 -8.64 17.96
CA HIS A 19 -56.76 -8.91 16.73
C HIS A 19 -55.37 -8.26 16.79
N GLN A 20 -54.35 -8.94 16.28
CA GLN A 20 -52.98 -8.41 16.26
C GLN A 20 -52.61 -7.94 14.86
N VAL A 21 -52.05 -6.74 14.77
CA VAL A 21 -51.40 -6.20 13.57
C VAL A 21 -49.91 -6.18 13.85
N THR A 22 -49.16 -7.05 13.16
CA THR A 22 -47.71 -7.10 13.23
C THR A 22 -47.11 -6.21 12.15
N ILE A 23 -46.30 -5.24 12.53
CA ILE A 23 -45.52 -4.38 11.63
C ILE A 23 -44.07 -4.84 11.71
N THR A 24 -43.48 -5.11 10.55
CA THR A 24 -42.05 -5.46 10.44
C THR A 24 -41.32 -4.33 9.72
N VAL A 25 -40.29 -3.78 10.35
CA VAL A 25 -39.39 -2.79 9.77
C VAL A 25 -38.07 -3.49 9.48
N ASN A 26 -37.66 -3.50 8.21
CA ASN A 26 -36.38 -4.05 7.78
C ASN A 26 -35.36 -2.91 7.70
N GLY A 27 -34.29 -2.99 8.49
CA GLY A 27 -33.15 -2.09 8.37
C GLY A 27 -32.38 -2.30 7.08
N THR A 28 -31.73 -1.25 6.59
CA THR A 28 -30.75 -1.29 5.49
C THR A 28 -29.34 -1.41 6.05
N ASN A 29 -28.37 -1.77 5.22
CA ASN A 29 -26.96 -1.71 5.60
C ASN A 29 -26.52 -0.24 5.68
N ASP A 30 -25.90 0.16 6.78
CA ASP A 30 -25.22 1.45 6.87
C ASP A 30 -23.75 1.27 6.47
N SER A 31 -23.12 2.27 5.86
CA SER A 31 -21.70 2.19 5.51
C SER A 31 -20.83 2.50 6.73
N ALA A 32 -19.80 1.68 6.95
CA ALA A 32 -18.80 1.97 7.96
C ALA A 32 -18.11 3.33 7.76
N LEU A 33 -17.88 4.05 8.86
CA LEU A 33 -17.03 5.24 8.89
C LEU A 33 -15.62 4.83 9.31
N ILE A 34 -14.65 5.02 8.40
CA ILE A 34 -13.25 4.65 8.60
C ILE A 34 -12.37 5.90 8.62
N ALA A 35 -11.46 5.97 9.59
CA ALA A 35 -10.51 7.06 9.79
C ALA A 35 -9.17 6.52 10.32
N GLY A 36 -8.27 7.42 10.76
CA GLY A 36 -6.97 7.06 11.33
C GLY A 36 -5.82 7.27 10.36
N THR A 37 -4.82 6.39 10.42
CA THR A 37 -3.60 6.49 9.60
C THR A 37 -3.82 5.80 8.27
N THR A 38 -4.06 6.58 7.22
CA THR A 38 -4.38 6.10 5.87
C THR A 38 -3.19 6.16 4.90
N SER A 39 -2.00 6.45 5.43
CA SER A 39 -0.79 6.47 4.61
C SER A 39 0.44 6.04 5.38
N GLY A 40 1.41 5.50 4.64
CA GLY A 40 2.71 5.08 5.15
C GLY A 40 3.82 5.46 4.18
N SER A 41 5.05 5.38 4.65
CA SER A 41 6.23 5.51 3.80
C SER A 41 7.29 4.50 4.15
N VAL A 42 7.94 3.99 3.12
CA VAL A 42 9.10 3.12 3.15
C VAL A 42 10.19 3.74 2.29
N THR A 43 11.43 3.37 2.58
CA THR A 43 12.60 3.80 1.82
C THR A 43 13.38 2.56 1.47
N GLU A 44 13.73 2.45 0.20
CA GLU A 44 14.60 1.42 -0.31
C GLU A 44 15.87 1.26 0.56
N GLU A 45 16.32 0.01 0.73
CA GLU A 45 17.44 -0.46 1.56
C GLU A 45 17.35 -0.19 3.08
N SER A 46 16.73 0.92 3.48
CA SER A 46 16.91 1.54 4.79
C SER A 46 15.66 1.48 5.66
N LYS A 47 14.46 1.44 5.06
CA LYS A 47 13.19 1.35 5.78
C LYS A 47 12.17 0.53 4.98
N LEU A 48 12.24 -0.79 5.13
CA LEU A 48 11.40 -1.73 4.38
C LEU A 48 10.00 -1.96 4.98
N HIS A 49 9.72 -1.38 6.14
CA HIS A 49 8.45 -1.59 6.85
C HIS A 49 7.76 -0.27 7.20
N ALA A 50 6.44 -0.25 7.05
CA ALA A 50 5.57 0.82 7.54
C ALA A 50 4.38 0.22 8.29
N SER A 51 3.79 0.97 9.21
CA SER A 51 2.61 0.53 9.95
C SER A 51 1.75 1.73 10.31
N GLY A 52 0.47 1.45 10.59
CA GLY A 52 -0.46 2.44 11.08
C GLY A 52 -1.71 1.80 11.68
N GLN A 53 -2.56 2.64 12.25
CA GLN A 53 -3.81 2.23 12.87
C GLN A 53 -4.97 2.94 12.19
N LEU A 54 -5.89 2.16 11.62
CA LEU A 54 -7.21 2.64 11.23
C LEU A 54 -8.19 2.51 12.40
N SER A 55 -9.21 3.36 12.39
CA SER A 55 -10.35 3.29 13.32
C SER A 55 -11.62 3.14 12.51
N ILE A 56 -12.56 2.35 12.99
CA ILE A 56 -13.83 2.08 12.32
C ILE A 56 -14.99 2.24 13.29
N SER A 57 -16.11 2.74 12.79
CA SER A 57 -17.40 2.73 13.49
C SER A 57 -18.51 2.42 12.50
N ASP A 58 -19.46 1.58 12.89
CA ASP A 58 -20.61 1.19 12.08
C ASP A 58 -21.89 1.23 12.95
N LEU A 59 -23.01 1.67 12.35
CA LEU A 59 -24.31 1.69 13.03
C LEU A 59 -24.94 0.29 13.10
N ASP A 60 -24.54 -0.60 12.20
CA ASP A 60 -24.92 -1.99 12.22
C ASP A 60 -24.09 -2.78 13.23
N SER A 61 -24.79 -3.44 14.15
CA SER A 61 -24.19 -4.21 15.24
C SER A 61 -23.24 -5.28 14.73
N GLY A 62 -21.99 -5.23 15.20
CA GLY A 62 -20.95 -6.20 14.87
C GLY A 62 -20.35 -6.02 13.49
N GLN A 63 -20.54 -4.86 12.84
CA GLN A 63 -19.86 -4.50 11.58
C GLN A 63 -18.77 -3.43 11.78
N ASP A 64 -18.49 -3.07 13.04
CA ASP A 64 -17.47 -2.11 13.49
C ASP A 64 -16.06 -2.72 13.56
N HIS A 65 -15.68 -3.52 12.58
CA HIS A 65 -14.33 -4.13 12.49
C HIS A 65 -13.90 -4.33 11.04
N PHE A 66 -12.60 -4.53 10.82
CA PHE A 66 -12.05 -4.81 9.49
C PHE A 66 -12.07 -6.30 9.15
N GLN A 67 -12.05 -6.60 7.86
CA GLN A 67 -11.72 -7.93 7.38
C GLN A 67 -10.19 -8.10 7.47
N SER A 68 -9.73 -9.03 8.31
CA SER A 68 -8.31 -9.34 8.35
C SER A 68 -7.87 -10.00 7.04
N THR A 69 -6.89 -9.41 6.38
CA THR A 69 -6.46 -9.84 5.05
C THR A 69 -5.03 -9.42 4.74
N ASP A 70 -4.39 -10.20 3.87
CA ASP A 70 -3.14 -9.86 3.20
C ASP A 70 -3.44 -9.39 1.77
N ILE A 71 -2.86 -8.27 1.37
CA ILE A 71 -3.04 -7.66 0.06
C ILE A 71 -1.66 -7.53 -0.58
N LYS A 72 -1.41 -8.29 -1.65
CA LYS A 72 -0.18 -8.16 -2.44
C LYS A 72 -0.32 -6.95 -3.38
N GLY A 73 0.55 -5.98 -3.18
CA GLY A 73 0.71 -4.81 -4.05
C GLY A 73 1.71 -5.03 -5.17
N ALA A 74 2.03 -3.95 -5.87
CA ALA A 74 3.05 -3.93 -6.92
C ALA A 74 4.46 -3.93 -6.34
N TYR A 75 4.67 -3.19 -5.24
CA TYR A 75 6.01 -2.98 -4.64
C TYR A 75 6.17 -3.69 -3.30
N GLY A 76 5.08 -4.18 -2.69
CA GLY A 76 5.11 -4.80 -1.38
C GLY A 76 3.83 -5.56 -1.06
N SER A 77 3.61 -5.84 0.23
CA SER A 77 2.39 -6.47 0.71
C SER A 77 1.87 -5.73 1.94
N LEU A 78 0.56 -5.54 2.03
CA LEU A 78 -0.10 -4.96 3.20
C LEU A 78 -0.86 -6.04 3.95
N HIS A 79 -0.66 -6.11 5.26
CA HIS A 79 -1.47 -6.88 6.19
C HIS A 79 -2.34 -5.92 6.99
N ILE A 80 -3.59 -6.28 7.23
CA ILE A 80 -4.46 -5.60 8.20
C ILE A 80 -5.15 -6.63 9.10
N ASP A 81 -5.24 -6.34 10.38
CA ASP A 81 -6.00 -7.15 11.33
C ASP A 81 -7.44 -6.63 11.51
N THR A 82 -8.24 -7.34 12.31
CA THR A 82 -9.63 -6.95 12.57
C THR A 82 -9.77 -5.64 13.34
N ASP A 83 -8.74 -5.26 14.10
CA ASP A 83 -8.71 -4.05 14.92
C ASP A 83 -8.27 -2.82 14.11
N GLY A 84 -7.78 -3.02 12.88
CA GLY A 84 -7.35 -1.98 11.96
C GLY A 84 -5.86 -1.63 12.07
N LEU A 85 -5.08 -2.42 12.82
CA LEU A 85 -3.63 -2.33 12.77
C LEU A 85 -3.19 -2.90 11.42
N TRP A 86 -2.51 -2.07 10.63
CA TRP A 86 -1.95 -2.49 9.36
C TRP A 86 -0.44 -2.37 9.36
N THR A 87 0.19 -3.28 8.63
CA THR A 87 1.62 -3.27 8.33
C THR A 87 1.80 -3.37 6.82
N TYR A 88 2.87 -2.77 6.32
CA TYR A 88 3.28 -2.88 4.94
C TYR A 88 4.74 -3.31 4.89
N ASP A 89 5.01 -4.34 4.09
CA ASP A 89 6.32 -4.92 3.86
C ASP A 89 6.73 -4.66 2.40
N LEU A 90 7.76 -3.83 2.22
CA LEU A 90 8.32 -3.52 0.91
C LEU A 90 9.10 -4.73 0.37
N ASP A 91 8.82 -5.11 -0.87
CA ASP A 91 9.65 -6.03 -1.64
C ASP A 91 10.77 -5.22 -2.30
N ASN A 92 11.88 -5.07 -1.56
CA ASN A 92 13.01 -4.21 -1.95
C ASN A 92 13.53 -4.51 -3.36
N SER A 93 13.49 -5.76 -3.79
CA SER A 93 13.96 -6.18 -5.12
C SER A 93 13.20 -5.55 -6.28
N THR A 94 11.97 -5.07 -6.03
CA THR A 94 11.10 -4.47 -7.05
C THR A 94 11.35 -2.99 -7.26
N VAL A 95 12.14 -2.35 -6.39
CA VAL A 95 12.30 -0.88 -6.37
C VAL A 95 13.74 -0.41 -6.51
N GLN A 96 14.69 -1.34 -6.72
CA GLN A 96 16.14 -1.05 -6.89
C GLN A 96 16.50 -0.03 -7.96
N ALA A 97 15.58 0.30 -8.86
CA ALA A 97 15.84 1.30 -9.89
C ALA A 97 15.58 2.74 -9.41
N LEU A 98 15.15 2.96 -8.16
CA LEU A 98 14.83 4.28 -7.62
C LEU A 98 16.06 4.93 -6.99
N GLY A 99 16.64 5.92 -7.66
CA GLY A 99 17.74 6.69 -7.09
C GLY A 99 17.29 7.67 -6.00
N ASP A 100 18.25 8.35 -5.36
CA ASP A 100 17.94 9.42 -4.40
C ASP A 100 17.08 10.52 -5.05
N GLY A 101 16.04 10.94 -4.33
CA GLY A 101 15.02 11.88 -4.81
C GLY A 101 13.89 11.26 -5.63
N ASP A 102 14.04 10.03 -6.13
CA ASP A 102 12.97 9.31 -6.80
C ASP A 102 11.93 8.79 -5.78
N LYS A 103 10.68 8.70 -6.24
CA LYS A 103 9.60 8.11 -5.45
C LYS A 103 8.49 7.55 -6.29
N LEU A 104 7.87 6.51 -5.77
CA LEU A 104 6.63 5.93 -6.28
C LEU A 104 5.58 5.91 -5.18
N SER A 105 4.34 5.63 -5.57
CA SER A 105 3.30 5.34 -4.60
C SER A 105 2.38 4.25 -5.12
N GLU A 106 1.85 3.45 -4.21
CA GLU A 106 0.75 2.54 -4.49
C GLU A 106 -0.40 2.75 -3.49
N THR A 107 -1.59 2.35 -3.92
CA THR A 107 -2.81 2.40 -3.10
C THR A 107 -3.35 0.99 -2.97
N LEU A 108 -3.59 0.57 -1.73
CA LEU A 108 -4.11 -0.76 -1.38
C LEU A 108 -5.43 -0.58 -0.65
N THR A 109 -6.47 -1.28 -1.12
CA THR A 109 -7.83 -1.17 -0.58
C THR A 109 -8.10 -2.27 0.43
N VAL A 110 -8.44 -1.89 1.66
CA VAL A 110 -8.94 -2.77 2.72
C VAL A 110 -10.46 -2.67 2.81
N ASN A 111 -11.10 -3.63 3.50
CA ASN A 111 -12.55 -3.66 3.63
C ASN A 111 -12.97 -3.78 5.10
N ALA A 112 -14.01 -3.05 5.46
CA ALA A 112 -14.77 -3.28 6.68
C ALA A 112 -15.57 -4.59 6.59
N ALA A 113 -16.08 -5.06 7.72
CA ALA A 113 -16.91 -6.26 7.81
C ALA A 113 -18.19 -6.19 6.95
N ASP A 114 -18.75 -5.00 6.79
CA ASP A 114 -19.91 -4.71 5.92
C ASP A 114 -19.56 -4.66 4.42
N GLY A 115 -18.27 -4.69 4.08
CA GLY A 115 -17.73 -4.57 2.73
C GLY A 115 -17.35 -3.15 2.32
N THR A 116 -17.56 -2.14 3.17
CA THR A 116 -17.18 -0.74 2.89
C THR A 116 -15.66 -0.65 2.65
N PRO A 117 -15.21 -0.19 1.46
CA PRO A 117 -13.80 -0.13 1.11
C PRO A 117 -13.12 1.10 1.70
N HIS A 118 -11.82 0.99 1.99
CA HIS A 118 -10.97 2.10 2.39
C HIS A 118 -9.55 1.94 1.83
N ASP A 119 -8.99 3.05 1.37
CA ASP A 119 -7.68 3.06 0.72
C ASP A 119 -6.57 3.45 1.69
N ILE A 120 -5.46 2.70 1.65
CA ILE A 120 -4.20 3.04 2.29
C ILE A 120 -3.18 3.36 1.20
N LYS A 121 -2.59 4.55 1.27
CA LYS A 121 -1.56 5.00 0.31
C LYS A 121 -0.16 4.84 0.88
N VAL A 122 0.69 4.09 0.21
CA VAL A 122 2.10 3.89 0.59
C VAL A 122 3.00 4.63 -0.38
N TRP A 123 3.93 5.42 0.16
CA TRP A 123 5.02 6.05 -0.58
C TRP A 123 6.29 5.22 -0.47
N VAL A 124 6.95 4.97 -1.60
CA VAL A 124 8.26 4.34 -1.66
C VAL A 124 9.26 5.37 -2.12
N TYR A 125 10.27 5.64 -1.31
CA TYR A 125 11.37 6.54 -1.62
C TYR A 125 12.60 5.74 -2.05
N GLY A 126 13.25 6.18 -3.12
CA GLY A 126 14.51 5.61 -3.57
C GLY A 126 15.68 5.95 -2.66
N SER A 127 16.76 5.20 -2.82
CA SER A 127 18.05 5.47 -2.21
C SER A 127 19.12 5.36 -3.29
N ASN A 128 20.14 6.21 -3.20
CA ASN A 128 21.27 6.14 -4.12
C ASN A 128 22.06 4.84 -3.89
N ASP A 129 22.16 4.00 -4.91
CA ASP A 129 23.11 2.91 -4.94
C ASP A 129 24.53 3.43 -5.23
N ALA A 130 25.56 2.66 -4.90
CA ALA A 130 26.93 3.06 -5.26
C ALA A 130 27.36 2.34 -6.53
N PRO A 131 28.05 3.00 -7.47
CA PRO A 131 28.49 2.34 -8.69
C PRO A 131 29.53 1.27 -8.37
N VAL A 132 29.41 0.13 -9.05
CA VAL A 132 30.29 -1.02 -8.89
C VAL A 132 31.22 -1.14 -10.10
N VAL A 133 32.51 -1.25 -9.85
CA VAL A 133 33.51 -1.58 -10.87
C VAL A 133 33.83 -3.08 -10.81
N SER A 134 33.52 -3.80 -11.87
CA SER A 134 33.63 -5.27 -11.92
C SER A 134 35.01 -5.78 -12.34
N ALA A 135 35.82 -4.96 -13.02
CA ALA A 135 37.15 -5.32 -13.48
C ALA A 135 38.00 -4.09 -13.88
N GLU A 136 39.32 -4.29 -13.99
CA GLU A 136 40.24 -3.29 -14.54
C GLU A 136 39.91 -3.01 -16.02
N VAL A 137 39.89 -1.73 -16.39
CA VAL A 137 39.77 -1.30 -17.78
C VAL A 137 41.10 -1.49 -18.50
N VAL A 138 41.11 -2.31 -19.55
CA VAL A 138 42.27 -2.51 -20.41
C VAL A 138 42.09 -1.67 -21.67
N LEU A 139 42.86 -0.60 -21.77
CA LEU A 139 42.88 0.26 -22.95
C LEU A 139 43.80 -0.30 -24.04
N THR A 140 43.49 0.02 -25.29
CA THR A 140 44.35 -0.33 -26.43
C THR A 140 45.70 0.36 -26.32
N ASN A 141 46.78 -0.38 -26.61
CA ASN A 141 48.11 0.19 -26.68
C ASN A 141 48.20 1.18 -27.86
N GLY A 142 48.83 2.32 -27.62
CA GLY A 142 49.15 3.28 -28.67
C GLY A 142 50.50 3.02 -29.30
N THR A 143 50.67 3.50 -30.52
CA THR A 143 51.99 3.70 -31.13
C THR A 143 52.57 5.03 -30.67
N GLU A 144 53.89 5.06 -30.51
CA GLU A 144 54.64 6.30 -30.28
C GLU A 144 54.26 7.37 -31.32
N ASP A 145 54.25 8.63 -30.89
CA ASP A 145 53.90 9.80 -31.72
C ASP A 145 52.52 9.77 -32.40
N THR A 146 51.61 8.95 -31.87
CA THR A 146 50.21 8.89 -32.33
C THR A 146 49.28 9.35 -31.21
N SER A 147 48.35 10.25 -31.54
CA SER A 147 47.32 10.64 -30.58
C SER A 147 46.34 9.49 -30.36
N ILE A 148 46.12 9.12 -29.10
CA ILE A 148 45.03 8.25 -28.69
C ILE A 148 43.90 9.15 -28.19
N GLN A 149 42.69 8.92 -28.67
CA GLN A 149 41.48 9.52 -28.12
C GLN A 149 40.83 8.47 -27.22
N LEU A 150 40.70 8.80 -25.94
CA LEU A 150 39.96 7.98 -24.98
C LEU A 150 38.57 8.56 -24.79
N SER A 151 37.59 7.68 -24.78
CA SER A 151 36.20 8.01 -24.48
C SER A 151 35.87 7.67 -23.04
N THR A 152 34.86 8.36 -22.49
CA THR A 152 34.25 7.98 -21.21
C THR A 152 33.73 6.55 -21.25
N ALA A 153 33.20 6.10 -22.39
CA ALA A 153 32.76 4.72 -22.56
C ALA A 153 33.89 3.70 -22.37
N GLU A 154 35.11 3.99 -22.84
CA GLU A 154 36.27 3.12 -22.61
C GLU A 154 36.68 3.13 -21.14
N LEU A 155 36.65 4.28 -20.47
CA LEU A 155 36.99 4.41 -19.06
C LEU A 155 35.94 3.82 -18.10
N LEU A 156 34.68 3.72 -18.52
CA LEU A 156 33.57 3.17 -17.73
C LEU A 156 33.15 1.76 -18.18
N ALA A 157 33.91 1.10 -19.07
CA ALA A 157 33.52 -0.16 -19.70
C ALA A 157 33.17 -1.30 -18.69
N ASN A 158 33.69 -1.22 -17.46
CA ASN A 158 33.45 -2.21 -16.40
C ASN A 158 32.69 -1.64 -15.18
N ALA A 159 32.15 -0.42 -15.28
CA ALA A 159 31.37 0.21 -14.23
C ALA A 159 29.86 0.02 -14.51
N THR A 160 29.11 -0.34 -13.48
CA THR A 160 27.64 -0.46 -13.54
C THR A 160 27.04 0.21 -12.33
N ASP A 161 25.87 0.80 -12.49
CA ASP A 161 25.04 1.29 -11.41
C ASP A 161 23.67 0.61 -11.45
N VAL A 162 23.07 0.41 -10.28
CA VAL A 162 21.78 -0.26 -10.12
C VAL A 162 20.63 0.72 -10.36
N ASP A 163 20.83 2.00 -10.03
CA ASP A 163 19.91 3.08 -10.31
C ASP A 163 20.44 3.98 -11.45
N HIS A 164 19.62 4.94 -11.89
CA HIS A 164 19.93 5.75 -13.07
C HIS A 164 20.63 7.07 -12.76
N ASN A 165 20.81 7.45 -11.49
CA ASN A 165 21.25 8.80 -11.14
C ASN A 165 22.80 8.93 -11.07
N ASP A 166 23.52 7.80 -11.07
CA ASP A 166 24.98 7.72 -11.00
C ASP A 166 25.68 7.35 -12.32
N LEU A 167 24.92 6.99 -13.36
CA LEU A 167 25.45 6.74 -14.71
C LEU A 167 26.07 8.02 -15.29
N GLY A 168 27.37 8.18 -15.08
CA GLY A 168 28.18 9.30 -15.57
C GLY A 168 28.73 10.25 -14.52
N GLN A 169 28.60 9.94 -13.22
CA GLN A 169 29.11 10.78 -12.12
C GLN A 169 30.49 10.37 -11.57
N LEU A 170 31.24 9.52 -12.28
CA LEU A 170 32.67 9.38 -12.03
C LEU A 170 33.41 10.60 -12.62
N SER A 171 33.22 11.78 -12.04
CA SER A 171 34.00 12.98 -12.30
C SER A 171 35.15 13.12 -11.31
#